data_AF-A0A352NRG1-F1
#
_entry.id   AF-A0A352NRG1-F1
#
_cell.length_a   1.000
_cell.length_b   1.000
_cell.length_c   1.000
_cell.angle_alpha   90.00
_cell.angle_beta   90.00
_cell.angle_gamma   90.00
#
_symmetry.space_group_name_H-M   'P 1'
#
loop_
_entity.id
_entity.type
_entity.pdbx_description
1 polymer ?
#
loop_
_entity_poly.entity_id
_entity_poly.type
_entity_poly.pdbx_seq_one_letter_code
_entity_poly.pdbx_strand_id
1 'polypeptide(L)'
;MEKFKSILTEIAVVLVILLIIFMASLVDIKSRESSQTSKMVNDMQITLQQYKKSIDTLGDTVQKESTELQKLKNDMNTGKREYNHKWNDVVVAYNSKLSEYNSHVNEYNKDIKDYNTKYQQYENMKKKNENIIQWIKTIIGIN
;
A
#
# COMPACT_ATOMS: atom_id res chain seq x y z
N MET A 1 -14.58 -14.69 63.70
CA MET A 1 -13.69 -14.92 62.53
C MET A 1 -14.44 -15.47 61.31
N GLU A 2 -15.37 -16.42 61.46
CA GLU A 2 -16.05 -17.04 60.30
C GLU A 2 -16.91 -16.09 59.47
N LYS A 3 -17.66 -15.18 60.12
CA LYS A 3 -18.44 -14.14 59.41
C LYS A 3 -17.57 -13.24 58.53
N PHE A 4 -16.38 -12.86 58.99
CA PHE A 4 -15.43 -12.07 58.22
C PHE A 4 -14.89 -12.86 57.01
N LYS A 5 -14.57 -14.15 57.19
CA LYS A 5 -14.17 -15.02 56.07
C LYS A 5 -15.27 -15.12 55.02
N SER A 6 -16.52 -15.32 55.43
CA SER A 6 -17.67 -15.39 54.52
C SER A 6 -17.83 -14.12 53.68
N ILE A 7 -17.76 -12.94 54.31
CA ILE A 7 -17.87 -11.64 53.61
C ILE A 7 -16.68 -11.45 52.65
N LEU A 8 -15.47 -11.85 53.04
CA LEU A 8 -14.28 -11.77 52.19
C LEU A 8 -14.41 -12.65 50.94
N THR A 9 -14.95 -13.88 51.10
CA THR A 9 -15.20 -14.79 49.98
C THR A 9 -16.25 -14.22 49.04
N GLU A 10 -17.33 -13.65 49.57
CA GLU A 10 -18.40 -13.03 48.77
C GLU A 10 -17.89 -11.82 47.97
N ILE A 11 -17.12 -10.94 48.60
CA ILE A 11 -16.45 -9.83 47.92
C ILE A 11 -15.50 -10.35 46.83
N ALA A 12 -14.73 -11.41 47.10
CA ALA A 12 -13.83 -11.99 46.12
C ALA A 12 -14.59 -12.54 44.90
N VAL A 13 -15.73 -13.21 45.11
CA VAL A 13 -16.58 -13.72 44.01
C VAL A 13 -17.14 -12.57 43.17
N VAL A 14 -17.65 -11.51 43.81
CA VAL A 14 -18.15 -10.33 43.09
C VAL A 14 -17.04 -9.66 42.27
N LEU A 15 -15.82 -9.55 42.81
CA LEU A 15 -14.67 -9.01 42.09
C LEU A 15 -14.31 -9.86 40.87
N VAL A 16 -14.32 -11.20 41.01
CA VAL A 16 -14.05 -12.12 39.88
C VAL A 16 -15.10 -11.95 38.79
N ILE A 17 -16.39 -11.87 39.14
CA ILE A 17 -17.47 -11.65 38.17
C ILE A 17 -17.29 -10.31 37.44
N LEU A 18 -16.98 -9.23 38.18
CA LEU A 18 -16.72 -7.92 37.59
C LEU A 18 -15.53 -7.95 36.61
N LEU A 19 -14.45 -8.67 36.96
CA LEU A 19 -13.30 -8.83 36.07
C LEU A 19 -13.66 -9.57 34.79
N ILE A 20 -14.49 -10.60 34.86
CA ILE A 20 -14.94 -11.36 33.68
C ILE A 20 -15.79 -10.46 32.76
N ILE A 21 -16.74 -9.70 33.32
CA ILE A 21 -17.57 -8.77 32.55
C ILE A 21 -16.71 -7.69 31.89
N PHE A 22 -15.73 -7.15 32.63
CA PHE A 22 -14.79 -6.17 32.11
C PHE A 22 -13.99 -6.73 30.93
N MET A 23 -13.42 -7.93 31.07
CA MET A 23 -12.68 -8.60 30.00
C MET A 23 -13.54 -8.89 28.77
N ALA A 24 -14.79 -9.33 28.95
CA ALA A 24 -15.72 -9.53 27.84
C ALA A 24 -15.99 -8.22 27.08
N SER A 25 -16.25 -7.13 27.80
CA SER A 25 -16.46 -5.82 27.18
C SER A 25 -15.23 -5.32 26.41
N LEU A 26 -14.02 -5.59 26.93
CA LEU A 26 -12.77 -5.22 26.28
C LEU A 26 -12.55 -6.00 24.98
N VAL A 27 -12.84 -7.30 24.99
CA VAL A 27 -12.79 -8.16 23.80
C VAL A 27 -13.78 -7.68 22.74
N ASP A 28 -15.01 -7.31 23.12
CA ASP A 28 -16.00 -6.78 22.18
C ASP A 28 -15.52 -5.48 21.50
N ILE A 29 -14.94 -4.56 22.28
CA ILE A 29 -14.38 -3.31 21.76
C ILE A 29 -13.23 -3.60 20.78
N LYS A 30 -12.28 -4.46 21.17
CA LYS A 30 -11.14 -4.81 20.31
C LYS A 30 -11.55 -5.61 19.07
N SER A 31 -12.59 -6.42 19.16
CA SER A 31 -13.16 -7.13 18.01
C SER A 31 -13.74 -6.17 16.98
N ARG A 32 -14.46 -5.12 17.43
CA ARG A 32 -14.93 -4.03 16.56
C ARG A 32 -13.77 -3.27 15.91
N GLU A 33 -12.73 -2.93 16.67
CA GLU A 33 -11.51 -2.29 16.14
C GLU A 33 -10.85 -3.17 15.07
N SER A 34 -10.72 -4.48 15.31
CA SER A 34 -10.15 -5.43 14.34
C SER A 34 -10.99 -5.51 13.08
N SER A 35 -12.31 -5.59 13.19
CA SER A 35 -13.21 -5.63 12.03
C SER A 35 -13.05 -4.39 11.14
N GLN A 36 -13.00 -3.20 11.73
CA GLN A 36 -12.76 -1.96 11.00
C GLN A 36 -11.36 -1.92 10.37
N THR A 37 -10.33 -2.30 11.13
CA THR A 37 -8.95 -2.32 10.63
C THR A 37 -8.78 -3.32 9.48
N SER A 38 -9.43 -4.49 9.57
CA SER A 38 -9.43 -5.51 8.51
C SER A 38 -10.06 -4.97 7.21
N LYS A 39 -11.19 -4.26 7.30
CA LYS A 39 -11.79 -3.58 6.13
C LYS A 39 -10.83 -2.56 5.52
N MET A 40 -10.23 -1.70 6.34
CA MET A 40 -9.24 -0.72 5.87
C MET A 40 -8.03 -1.38 5.19
N VAL A 41 -7.52 -2.48 5.75
CA VAL A 41 -6.41 -3.23 5.15
C VAL A 41 -6.81 -3.79 3.78
N ASN A 42 -8.01 -4.35 3.66
CA ASN A 42 -8.52 -4.85 2.39
C ASN A 42 -8.71 -3.72 1.35
N ASP A 43 -9.27 -2.58 1.76
CA ASP A 43 -9.45 -1.43 0.86
C ASP A 43 -8.09 -0.86 0.41
N MET A 44 -7.10 -0.79 1.31
CA MET A 44 -5.73 -0.42 0.99
C MET A 44 -5.09 -1.42 0.02
N GLN A 45 -5.32 -2.72 0.20
CA GLN A 45 -4.82 -3.75 -0.73
C GLN A 45 -5.40 -3.55 -2.13
N ILE A 46 -6.71 -3.33 -2.25
CA ILE A 46 -7.37 -3.05 -3.55
C ILE A 46 -6.78 -1.80 -4.18
N THR A 47 -6.60 -0.73 -3.39
CA THR A 47 -6.00 0.52 -3.86
C THR A 47 -4.57 0.32 -4.35
N LEU A 48 -3.76 -0.46 -3.63
CA LEU A 48 -2.39 -0.79 -4.04
C LEU A 48 -2.37 -1.59 -5.35
N GLN A 49 -3.31 -2.53 -5.54
CA GLN A 49 -3.43 -3.26 -6.80
C GLN A 49 -3.76 -2.34 -7.98
N GLN A 50 -4.65 -1.38 -7.79
CA GLN A 50 -4.99 -0.37 -8.81
C GLN A 50 -3.81 0.54 -9.13
N TYR A 51 -3.09 1.01 -8.10
CA TYR A 51 -1.87 1.81 -8.26
C TYR A 51 -0.80 1.03 -9.03
N LYS A 52 -0.55 -0.22 -8.65
CA LYS A 52 0.40 -1.09 -9.35
C LYS A 52 0.05 -1.23 -10.83
N LYS A 53 -1.22 -1.47 -11.16
CA LYS A 53 -1.67 -1.55 -12.56
C LYS A 53 -1.42 -0.25 -13.34
N SER A 54 -1.63 0.89 -12.69
CA SER A 54 -1.40 2.21 -13.30
C SER A 54 0.09 2.44 -13.57
N ILE A 55 0.95 2.10 -12.61
CA ILE A 55 2.42 2.13 -12.75
C ILE A 55 2.88 1.20 -13.86
N ASP A 56 2.36 -0.03 -13.91
CA ASP A 56 2.69 -1.00 -14.96
C ASP A 56 2.35 -0.43 -16.35
N THR A 57 1.17 0.19 -16.49
CA THR A 57 0.72 0.83 -17.75
C THR A 57 1.62 2.01 -18.16
N LEU A 58 2.03 2.83 -17.20
CA LEU A 58 2.93 3.95 -17.45
C LEU A 58 4.34 3.46 -17.80
N GLY A 59 4.80 2.38 -17.15
CA GLY A 59 6.04 1.68 -17.49
C GLY A 59 6.05 1.16 -18.93
N ASP A 60 4.96 0.53 -19.37
CA ASP A 60 4.78 0.10 -20.77
C ASP A 60 4.84 1.28 -21.75
N THR A 61 4.24 2.41 -21.37
CA THR A 61 4.27 3.65 -22.16
C THR A 61 5.69 4.19 -22.31
N VAL A 62 6.42 4.32 -21.20
CA VAL A 62 7.82 4.75 -21.17
C VAL A 62 8.69 3.81 -22.03
N GLN A 63 8.47 2.49 -21.95
CA GLN A 63 9.21 1.51 -22.73
C GLN A 63 8.95 1.65 -24.24
N LYS A 64 7.69 1.88 -24.62
CA LYS A 64 7.31 2.12 -26.02
C LYS A 64 7.97 3.40 -26.55
N GLU A 65 7.90 4.49 -25.80
CA GLU A 65 8.49 5.77 -26.19
C GLU A 65 10.02 5.70 -26.30
N SER A 66 10.68 4.94 -25.41
CA SER A 66 12.12 4.66 -25.51
C SER A 66 12.48 3.97 -26.83
N THR A 67 11.65 3.01 -27.26
CA THR A 67 11.83 2.30 -28.54
C THR A 67 11.64 3.24 -29.73
N GLU A 68 10.63 4.12 -29.68
CA GLU A 68 10.37 5.13 -30.73
C GLU A 68 11.51 6.15 -30.81
N LEU A 69 12.01 6.63 -29.67
CA LEU A 69 13.17 7.51 -29.61
C LEU A 69 14.42 6.87 -30.22
N GLN A 70 14.64 5.59 -29.97
CA GLN A 70 15.78 4.88 -30.56
C GLN A 70 15.66 4.80 -32.09
N LYS A 71 14.45 4.59 -32.63
CA LYS A 71 14.20 4.63 -34.07
C LYS A 71 14.47 6.02 -34.65
N LEU A 72 13.89 7.07 -34.05
CA LEU A 72 14.11 8.45 -34.48
C LEU A 72 15.58 8.86 -34.43
N LYS A 73 16.32 8.41 -33.40
CA LYS A 73 17.76 8.62 -33.29
C LYS A 73 18.53 7.96 -34.43
N ASN A 74 18.16 6.74 -34.80
CA ASN A 74 18.76 6.04 -35.94
C ASN A 74 18.46 6.75 -37.26
N ASP A 75 17.21 7.16 -37.47
CA ASP A 75 16.78 7.89 -38.68
C ASP A 75 17.51 9.23 -38.79
N MET A 76 17.67 9.96 -37.68
CA MET A 76 18.45 11.18 -37.60
C MET A 76 19.92 10.96 -38.00
N ASN A 77 20.55 9.89 -37.51
CA ASN A 77 21.93 9.56 -37.84
C ASN A 77 22.11 9.16 -39.31
N THR A 78 21.12 8.50 -39.89
CA THR A 78 21.11 8.12 -41.32
C THR A 78 20.88 9.33 -42.21
N GLY A 79 19.85 10.13 -41.94
CA GLY A 79 19.56 11.35 -42.69
C GLY A 79 20.70 12.37 -42.65
N LYS A 80 21.45 12.44 -41.53
CA LYS A 80 22.66 13.27 -41.42
C LYS A 80 23.77 12.82 -42.38
N ARG A 81 23.98 11.50 -42.48
CA ARG A 81 25.02 10.91 -43.35
C ARG A 81 24.67 11.08 -44.83
N GLU A 82 23.39 10.95 -45.16
CA GLU A 82 22.88 10.99 -46.54
C GLU A 82 22.62 12.41 -47.05
N TYR A 83 22.89 13.46 -46.27
CA TYR A 83 22.55 14.86 -46.58
C TYR A 83 21.07 15.02 -46.99
N ASN A 84 20.18 14.35 -46.26
CA ASN A 84 18.75 14.32 -46.54
C ASN A 84 18.07 15.61 -46.08
N HIS A 85 17.31 16.27 -46.97
CA HIS A 85 16.57 17.50 -46.68
C HIS A 85 15.53 17.37 -45.53
N LYS A 86 15.10 16.15 -45.21
CA LYS A 86 14.17 15.86 -44.09
C LYS A 86 14.85 15.73 -42.73
N TRP A 87 16.17 15.86 -42.66
CA TRP A 87 16.92 15.67 -41.41
C TRP A 87 16.46 16.62 -40.29
N ASN A 88 16.21 17.89 -40.62
CA ASN A 88 15.71 18.87 -39.65
C ASN A 88 14.36 18.45 -39.06
N ASP A 89 13.44 17.93 -39.89
CA ASP A 89 12.12 17.48 -39.43
C ASP A 89 12.24 16.32 -38.44
N VAL A 90 13.16 15.38 -38.71
CA VAL A 90 13.44 14.25 -37.80
C VAL A 90 14.07 14.73 -36.48
N VAL A 91 14.95 15.73 -36.52
CA VAL A 91 15.52 16.35 -35.31
C VAL A 91 14.44 17.00 -34.45
N VAL A 92 13.54 17.76 -35.06
CA VAL A 92 12.42 18.40 -34.35
C VAL A 92 11.52 17.33 -33.72
N ALA A 93 11.17 16.28 -34.48
CA ALA A 93 10.36 15.17 -33.97
C ALA A 93 11.02 14.44 -32.80
N TYR A 94 12.33 14.15 -32.90
CA TYR A 94 13.10 13.52 -31.83
C TYR A 94 13.10 14.37 -30.55
N ASN A 95 13.36 15.68 -30.67
CA ASN A 95 13.41 16.56 -29.51
C ASN A 95 12.04 16.68 -28.82
N SER A 96 10.96 16.76 -29.60
CA SER A 96 9.59 16.77 -29.06
C SER A 96 9.31 15.47 -28.29
N LYS A 97 9.59 14.32 -28.91
CA LYS A 97 9.35 13.01 -28.29
C LYS A 97 10.22 12.79 -27.05
N LEU A 98 11.45 13.33 -27.06
CA LEU A 98 12.36 13.24 -25.92
C LEU A 98 11.82 14.03 -24.72
N SER A 99 11.22 15.19 -24.97
CA SER A 99 10.56 15.97 -23.93
C SER A 99 9.38 15.22 -23.30
N GLU A 100 8.52 14.60 -24.12
CA GLU A 100 7.39 13.78 -23.66
C GLU A 100 7.88 12.59 -22.82
N TYR A 101 8.83 11.82 -23.34
CA TYR A 101 9.43 10.69 -22.65
C TYR A 101 9.99 11.08 -21.28
N ASN A 102 10.75 12.18 -21.20
CA ASN A 102 11.30 12.65 -19.94
C ASN A 102 10.21 13.03 -18.94
N SER A 103 9.08 13.59 -19.41
CA SER A 103 7.93 13.88 -18.57
C SER A 103 7.32 12.60 -17.98
N HIS A 104 7.06 11.59 -18.82
CA HIS A 104 6.48 10.33 -18.37
C HIS A 104 7.43 9.53 -17.46
N VAL A 105 8.75 9.57 -17.70
CA VAL A 105 9.75 8.98 -16.79
C VAL A 105 9.70 9.63 -15.41
N ASN A 106 9.58 10.95 -15.35
CA ASN A 106 9.46 11.67 -14.07
C ASN A 106 8.17 11.30 -13.34
N GLU A 107 7.06 11.20 -14.06
CA GLU A 107 5.78 10.76 -13.51
C GLU A 107 5.86 9.32 -12.99
N TYR A 108 6.42 8.40 -13.77
CA TYR A 108 6.64 7.01 -13.36
C TYR A 108 7.45 6.90 -12.07
N ASN A 109 8.56 7.65 -11.99
CA ASN A 109 9.40 7.66 -10.79
C ASN A 109 8.68 8.22 -9.56
N LYS A 110 7.83 9.24 -9.75
CA LYS A 110 6.99 9.79 -8.68
C LYS A 110 5.96 8.76 -8.22
N ASP A 111 5.28 8.10 -9.14
CA ASP A 111 4.25 7.12 -8.82
C ASP A 111 4.82 5.90 -8.10
N ILE A 112 6.01 5.43 -8.49
CA ILE A 112 6.75 4.38 -7.77
C ILE A 112 7.04 4.80 -6.33
N LYS A 113 7.49 6.04 -6.12
CA LYS A 113 7.78 6.57 -4.78
C LYS A 113 6.50 6.61 -3.92
N ASP A 114 5.42 7.12 -4.49
CA ASP A 114 4.12 7.21 -3.80
C ASP A 114 3.54 5.82 -3.48
N TYR A 115 3.68 4.87 -4.41
CA TYR A 115 3.32 3.46 -4.18
C TYR A 115 4.09 2.86 -3.01
N ASN A 116 5.42 3.08 -2.95
CA ASN A 116 6.24 2.55 -1.88
C ASN A 116 5.82 3.12 -0.50
N THR A 117 5.51 4.42 -0.42
CA THR A 117 4.97 5.02 0.81
C THR A 117 3.63 4.40 1.22
N LYS A 118 2.70 4.22 0.27
CA LYS A 118 1.41 3.57 0.54
C LYS A 118 1.56 2.11 0.95
N TYR A 119 2.51 1.39 0.36
CA TYR A 119 2.81 0.01 0.71
C TYR A 119 3.31 -0.11 2.16
N GLN A 120 4.20 0.79 2.59
CA GLN A 120 4.64 0.83 3.99
C GLN A 120 3.48 1.10 4.96
N GLN A 121 2.54 1.98 4.61
CA GLN A 121 1.34 2.23 5.41
C GLN A 121 0.45 0.99 5.51
N TYR A 122 0.25 0.27 4.39
CA TYR A 122 -0.49 -0.98 4.35
C TYR A 122 0.13 -2.04 5.26
N GLU A 123 1.45 -2.27 5.19
CA GLU A 123 2.14 -3.25 6.04
C GLU A 123 2.02 -2.92 7.54
N ASN A 124 2.12 -1.64 7.89
CA ASN A 124 1.92 -1.19 9.27
C ASN A 124 0.48 -1.46 9.77
N MET A 125 -0.52 -1.18 8.93
CA MET A 125 -1.93 -1.42 9.26
C MET A 125 -2.25 -2.92 9.36
N LYS A 126 -1.70 -3.71 8.45
CA LYS A 126 -1.81 -5.17 8.47
C LYS A 126 -1.23 -5.74 9.76
N LYS A 127 -0.01 -5.34 10.13
CA LYS A 127 0.62 -5.75 11.40
C LYS A 127 -0.19 -5.33 12.62
N LYS A 128 -0.75 -4.12 12.60
CA LYS A 128 -1.66 -3.66 13.68
C LYS A 128 -2.87 -4.59 13.81
N ASN A 129 -3.51 -4.96 12.70
CA ASN A 129 -4.66 -5.86 12.70
C ASN A 129 -4.29 -7.26 13.21
N GLU A 130 -3.16 -7.82 12.76
CA GLU A 130 -2.65 -9.11 13.22
C GLU A 130 -2.42 -9.13 14.73
N ASN A 131 -1.81 -8.07 15.27
CA ASN A 131 -1.58 -7.95 16.72
C ASN A 131 -2.90 -7.92 17.51
N ILE A 132 -3.95 -7.24 17.01
CA ILE A 132 -5.25 -7.22 17.68
C ILE A 132 -5.87 -8.62 17.66
N ILE A 133 -5.83 -9.31 16.52
CA ILE A 133 -6.37 -10.68 16.38
C ILE A 133 -5.65 -11.64 17.34
N GLN A 134 -4.32 -11.59 17.41
CA GLN A 134 -3.52 -12.43 18.31
C GLN A 134 -3.80 -12.14 19.79
N TRP A 135 -3.96 -10.86 20.14
CA TRP A 135 -4.37 -10.47 21.48
C TRP A 135 -5.75 -11.06 21.84
N ILE A 136 -6.75 -10.94 20.95
CA ILE A 136 -8.09 -11.51 21.17
C ILE A 136 -7.99 -13.03 21.38
N LYS A 137 -7.28 -13.74 20.49
CA LYS A 137 -7.04 -15.18 20.56
C LYS A 137 -6.47 -15.63 21.90
N THR A 138 -5.48 -14.89 22.40
CA THR A 138 -4.85 -15.15 23.70
C THR A 138 -5.83 -14.98 24.85
N ILE A 139 -6.68 -13.94 24.82
CA ILE A 139 -7.69 -13.70 25.87
C ILE A 139 -8.78 -14.78 25.90
N ILE A 140 -9.23 -15.25 24.74
CA ILE A 140 -10.30 -16.26 24.64
C ILE A 140 -9.80 -17.70 24.64
N GLY A 141 -8.49 -17.92 24.75
CA GLY A 141 -7.88 -19.25 24.83
C GLY A 141 -7.90 -20.05 23.53
N ILE A 142 -7.98 -19.39 22.38
CA ILE A 142 -7.93 -20.04 21.06
C ILE A 142 -6.50 -19.90 20.52
N ASN A 143 -5.79 -21.03 20.36
CA ASN A 143 -4.46 -21.08 19.73
C ASN A 143 -4.59 -21.35 18.22
#